data_AF-J9CB48-F1
#
_entry.id   AF-J9CB48-F1
#
_cell.length_a   1.000
_cell.length_b   1.000
_cell.length_c   1.000
_cell.angle_alpha   90.00
_cell.angle_beta   90.00
_cell.angle_gamma   90.00
#
_symmetry.space_group_name_H-M   'P 1'
#
loop_
_entity.id
_entity.type
_entity.pdbx_description
1 polymer ?
#
loop_
_entity_poly.entity_id
_entity_poly.type
_entity_poly.pdbx_seq_one_letter_code
_entity_poly.pdbx_strand_id
1 'polypeptide(L)'
;SDKVRIQYASKYAGSSNYWKNSIGMNKAIIDNKVLETKAEQEARFARYAQEQNNAEYQQVVAQIDAAIEKSNPLLYNFTCFREVFLGGIEFGSPYLVLDQLKEALQNKDAEGQAKAIATLKEVYADIHNKDYDHEVDRKVAKVLLPLYAEMVPATALPAFYSTIEQDFKGDYAAYVDYCYDRSIFSNEANFQKFVKKPSVKAIDKDPMTAFARAKHELMRQLGTELAASMEGMERLHKTYVRGLCDMYAPEPKAPDANF
;
A
#
# COMPACT_ATOMS: atom_id res chain seq x y z
N SER A 1 -23.31 15.13 4.97
CA SER A 1 -24.69 14.81 5.41
C SER A 1 -24.62 13.87 6.60
N ASP A 2 -25.71 13.69 7.36
CA ASP A 2 -25.74 12.74 8.47
C ASP A 2 -25.49 11.29 8.02
N LYS A 3 -26.00 10.92 6.83
CA LYS A 3 -25.73 9.62 6.22
C LYS A 3 -24.23 9.38 6.04
N VAL A 4 -23.53 10.26 5.33
CA VAL A 4 -22.08 10.14 5.10
C VAL A 4 -21.30 10.10 6.41
N ARG A 5 -21.70 10.93 7.38
CA ARG A 5 -21.08 10.94 8.72
C ARG A 5 -21.17 9.55 9.38
N ILE A 6 -22.32 8.89 9.32
CA ILE A 6 -22.51 7.55 9.89
C ILE A 6 -21.70 6.50 9.11
N GLN A 7 -21.79 6.53 7.78
CA GLN A 7 -21.08 5.57 6.90
C GLN A 7 -19.56 5.60 7.11
N TYR A 8 -18.98 6.79 7.24
CA TYR A 8 -17.52 6.97 7.32
C TYR A 8 -16.99 7.16 8.75
N ALA A 9 -17.84 7.14 9.79
CA ALA A 9 -17.41 7.42 11.16
C ALA A 9 -16.24 6.53 11.62
N SER A 10 -16.35 5.21 11.39
CA SER A 10 -15.31 4.24 11.78
C SER A 10 -14.03 4.43 10.96
N LYS A 11 -14.15 4.58 9.63
CA LYS A 11 -13.02 4.80 8.72
C LYS A 11 -12.24 6.08 9.08
N TYR A 12 -12.97 7.17 9.30
CA TYR A 12 -12.40 8.46 9.72
C TYR A 12 -11.73 8.36 11.09
N ALA A 13 -12.37 7.71 12.06
CA ALA A 13 -11.78 7.53 13.40
C ALA A 13 -10.48 6.70 13.35
N GLY A 14 -10.46 5.61 12.58
CA GLY A 14 -9.27 4.78 12.38
C GLY A 14 -8.12 5.57 11.74
N SER A 15 -8.39 6.26 10.63
CA SER A 15 -7.40 7.10 9.94
C SER A 15 -6.90 8.24 10.83
N SER A 16 -7.80 8.97 11.51
CA SER A 16 -7.42 10.06 12.40
C SER A 16 -6.61 9.58 13.61
N ASN A 17 -6.90 8.40 14.13
CA ASN A 17 -6.16 7.82 15.25
C ASN A 17 -4.73 7.50 14.84
N TYR A 18 -4.54 6.83 13.69
CA TYR A 18 -3.22 6.57 13.12
C TYR A 18 -2.44 7.87 12.89
N TRP A 19 -3.05 8.85 12.20
CA TRP A 19 -2.43 10.14 11.92
C TRP A 19 -1.96 10.88 13.20
N LYS A 20 -2.83 10.97 14.22
CA LYS A 20 -2.48 11.63 15.49
C LYS A 20 -1.39 10.86 16.25
N ASN A 21 -1.43 9.53 16.20
CA ASN A 21 -0.40 8.70 16.81
C ASN A 21 0.98 8.95 16.16
N SER A 22 1.06 9.00 14.83
CA SER A 22 2.31 9.33 14.12
C SER A 22 2.86 10.72 14.48
N ILE A 23 1.99 11.74 14.59
CA ILE A 23 2.41 13.07 15.07
C ILE A 23 2.97 13.00 16.50
N GLY A 24 2.26 12.30 17.39
CA GLY A 24 2.68 12.11 18.78
C GLY A 24 4.02 11.39 18.90
N MET A 25 4.22 10.32 18.12
CA MET A 25 5.48 9.57 18.08
C MET A 25 6.64 10.45 17.59
N ASN A 26 6.45 11.20 16.50
CA ASN A 26 7.48 12.11 15.99
C ASN A 26 7.83 13.19 17.01
N LYS A 27 6.84 13.76 17.69
CA LYS A 27 7.06 14.71 18.78
C LYS A 27 7.85 14.08 19.92
N ALA A 28 7.51 12.85 20.32
CA ALA A 28 8.22 12.14 21.40
C ALA A 28 9.68 11.82 21.03
N ILE A 29 9.97 11.48 19.76
CA ILE A 29 11.34 11.27 19.28
C ILE A 29 12.18 12.54 19.50
N ILE A 30 11.63 13.70 19.15
CA ILE A 30 12.29 15.01 19.27
C ILE A 30 12.42 15.43 20.74
N ASP A 31 11.30 15.48 21.46
CA ASP A 31 11.25 16.01 22.83
C ASP A 31 12.10 15.18 23.81
N ASN A 32 12.16 13.86 23.61
CA ASN A 32 12.93 12.94 24.46
C ASN A 32 14.35 12.67 23.95
N LYS A 33 14.80 13.35 22.88
CA LYS A 33 16.15 13.18 22.33
C LYS A 33 16.49 11.71 22.06
N VAL A 34 15.56 11.00 21.43
CA VAL A 34 15.66 9.55 21.24
C VAL A 34 16.83 9.22 20.32
N LEU A 35 17.07 10.03 19.29
CA LEU A 35 18.17 9.81 18.34
C LEU A 35 19.54 9.97 19.03
N GLU A 36 19.69 10.96 19.89
CA GLU A 36 20.90 11.19 20.68
C GLU A 36 21.15 10.02 21.63
N THR A 37 20.10 9.55 22.32
CA THR A 37 20.20 8.38 23.20
C THR A 37 20.64 7.12 22.44
N LYS A 38 20.14 6.92 21.21
CA LYS A 38 20.54 5.80 20.35
C LYS A 38 21.97 5.93 19.85
N ALA A 39 22.40 7.13 19.47
CA ALA A 39 23.78 7.41 19.08
C ALA A 39 24.77 7.15 20.24
N GLU A 40 24.41 7.53 21.48
CA GLU A 40 25.20 7.21 22.67
C GLU A 40 25.31 5.70 22.91
N GLN A 41 24.20 4.96 22.73
CA GLN A 41 24.20 3.49 22.80
C GLN A 41 25.12 2.87 21.75
N GLU A 42 25.05 3.32 20.49
CA GLU A 42 25.88 2.81 19.41
C GLU A 42 27.37 3.13 19.63
N ALA A 43 27.69 4.32 20.16
CA ALA A 43 29.06 4.67 20.51
C ALA A 43 29.60 3.75 21.64
N ARG A 44 28.77 3.38 22.62
CA ARG A 44 29.12 2.40 23.64
C ARG A 44 29.31 1.00 23.05
N PHE A 45 28.40 0.58 22.19
CA PHE A 45 28.45 -0.71 21.50
C PHE A 45 29.71 -0.84 20.66
N ALA A 46 30.10 0.20 19.92
CA ALA A 46 31.33 0.22 19.12
C ALA A 46 32.59 0.03 19.98
N ARG A 47 32.68 0.71 21.14
CA ARG A 47 33.79 0.51 22.09
C ARG A 47 33.82 -0.92 22.63
N TYR A 48 32.68 -1.43 23.07
CA TYR A 48 32.55 -2.81 23.54
C TYR A 48 32.99 -3.83 22.47
N ALA A 49 32.55 -3.64 21.23
CA ALA A 49 32.92 -4.52 20.12
C ALA A 49 34.44 -4.53 19.83
N GLN A 50 35.11 -3.38 20.01
CA GLN A 50 36.57 -3.27 19.91
C GLN A 50 37.27 -4.00 21.07
N GLU A 51 36.83 -3.77 22.30
CA GLU A 51 37.39 -4.41 23.50
C GLU A 51 37.28 -5.94 23.46
N GLN A 52 36.17 -6.47 22.95
CA GLN A 52 35.96 -7.91 22.77
C GLN A 52 36.67 -8.48 21.53
N ASN A 53 37.27 -7.64 20.70
CA ASN A 53 37.86 -8.01 19.41
C ASN A 53 36.90 -8.86 18.53
N ASN A 54 35.61 -8.52 18.56
CA ASN A 54 34.58 -9.25 17.82
C ASN A 54 34.28 -8.56 16.48
N ALA A 55 34.77 -9.15 15.38
CA ALA A 55 34.61 -8.60 14.05
C ALA A 55 33.14 -8.44 13.61
N GLU A 56 32.25 -9.38 13.98
CA GLU A 56 30.82 -9.28 13.63
C GLU A 56 30.19 -8.05 14.31
N TYR A 57 30.50 -7.81 15.59
CA TYR A 57 29.98 -6.65 16.33
C TYR A 57 30.56 -5.33 15.83
N GLN A 58 31.83 -5.31 15.43
CA GLN A 58 32.46 -4.10 14.90
C GLN A 58 31.84 -3.66 13.56
N GLN A 59 31.28 -4.59 12.78
CA GLN A 59 30.76 -4.33 11.44
C GLN A 59 29.23 -4.15 11.37
N VAL A 60 28.49 -4.74 12.32
CA VAL A 60 27.03 -4.89 12.18
C VAL A 60 26.26 -3.56 12.06
N VAL A 61 26.67 -2.51 12.78
CA VAL A 61 25.98 -1.20 12.72
C VAL A 61 26.12 -0.59 11.32
N ALA A 62 27.35 -0.54 10.78
CA ALA A 62 27.58 -0.03 9.44
C ALA A 62 26.87 -0.85 8.34
N GLN A 63 26.72 -2.17 8.54
CA GLN A 63 25.96 -3.02 7.63
C GLN A 63 24.46 -2.73 7.68
N ILE A 64 23.92 -2.45 8.88
CA ILE A 64 22.54 -2.00 9.06
C ILE A 64 22.33 -0.66 8.36
N ASP A 65 23.22 0.31 8.58
CA ASP A 65 23.12 1.65 7.97
C ASP A 65 23.07 1.56 6.44
N ALA A 66 23.97 0.77 5.84
CA ALA A 66 24.01 0.58 4.39
C ALA A 66 22.73 -0.11 3.85
N ALA A 67 22.16 -1.06 4.60
CA ALA A 67 20.90 -1.72 4.23
C ALA A 67 19.72 -0.74 4.30
N ILE A 68 19.67 0.11 5.34
CA ILE A 68 18.65 1.14 5.51
C ILE A 68 18.77 2.22 4.42
N GLU A 69 19.98 2.70 4.11
CA GLU A 69 20.19 3.69 3.06
C GLU A 69 19.69 3.21 1.68
N LYS A 70 19.98 1.95 1.34
CA LYS A 70 19.53 1.33 0.09
C LYS A 70 18.01 1.20 -0.01
N SER A 71 17.36 0.91 1.12
CA SER A 71 15.95 0.52 1.16
C SER A 71 14.99 1.68 1.42
N ASN A 72 15.45 2.76 2.08
CA ASN A 72 14.63 3.90 2.44
C ASN A 72 13.83 4.50 1.28
N PRO A 73 14.40 4.73 0.07
CA PRO A 73 13.62 5.23 -1.07
C PRO A 73 12.51 4.27 -1.50
N LEU A 74 12.76 2.96 -1.46
CA LEU A 74 11.78 1.93 -1.81
C LEU A 74 10.68 1.85 -0.77
N LEU A 75 11.04 1.90 0.52
CA LEU A 75 10.10 1.94 1.63
C LEU A 75 9.22 3.18 1.56
N TYR A 76 9.79 4.34 1.24
CA TYR A 76 9.04 5.58 1.05
C TYR A 76 8.02 5.45 -0.08
N ASN A 77 8.43 4.98 -1.26
CA ASN A 77 7.53 4.79 -2.41
C ASN A 77 6.41 3.79 -2.09
N PHE A 78 6.75 2.68 -1.43
CA PHE A 78 5.78 1.67 -1.01
C PHE A 78 4.81 2.22 0.04
N THR A 79 5.30 3.02 0.99
CA THR A 79 4.45 3.66 2.00
C THR A 79 3.47 4.64 1.34
N CYS A 80 3.95 5.54 0.48
CA CYS A 80 3.08 6.45 -0.27
C CYS A 80 2.02 5.69 -1.07
N PHE A 81 2.43 4.58 -1.71
CA PHE A 81 1.51 3.74 -2.49
C PHE A 81 0.43 3.15 -1.58
N ARG A 82 0.80 2.57 -0.44
CA ARG A 82 -0.15 1.96 0.49
C ARG A 82 -1.13 2.98 1.05
N GLU A 83 -0.64 4.13 1.49
CA GLU A 83 -1.48 5.21 2.05
C GLU A 83 -2.52 5.69 1.02
N VAL A 84 -2.12 5.89 -0.24
CA VAL A 84 -3.04 6.39 -1.27
C VAL A 84 -3.97 5.30 -1.80
N PHE A 85 -3.43 4.15 -2.22
CA PHE A 85 -4.14 3.16 -3.03
C PHE A 85 -4.76 1.99 -2.26
N LEU A 86 -4.33 1.78 -1.01
CA LEU A 86 -4.90 0.77 -0.12
C LEU A 86 -5.67 1.40 1.04
N GLY A 87 -5.19 2.54 1.57
CA GLY A 87 -5.82 3.24 2.69
C GLY A 87 -6.81 4.33 2.28
N GLY A 88 -6.56 5.02 1.18
CA GLY A 88 -7.31 6.21 0.78
C GLY A 88 -8.43 5.96 -0.24
N ILE A 89 -8.08 5.40 -1.41
CA ILE A 89 -9.02 5.16 -2.52
C ILE A 89 -9.65 3.77 -2.36
N GLU A 90 -10.96 3.74 -2.17
CA GLU A 90 -11.70 2.50 -1.91
C GLU A 90 -12.20 1.81 -3.18
N PHE A 91 -12.67 2.58 -4.18
CA PHE A 91 -13.25 2.00 -5.39
C PHE A 91 -12.23 1.19 -6.19
N GLY A 92 -12.68 0.05 -6.68
CA GLY A 92 -11.87 -0.84 -7.49
C GLY A 92 -12.73 -1.76 -8.34
N SER A 93 -12.06 -2.61 -9.10
CA SER A 93 -12.67 -3.67 -9.91
C SER A 93 -11.91 -4.98 -9.67
N PRO A 94 -12.60 -6.13 -9.55
CA PRO A 94 -11.96 -7.44 -9.37
C PRO A 94 -11.35 -7.96 -10.67
N TYR A 95 -10.23 -7.36 -11.11
CA TYR A 95 -9.64 -7.64 -12.42
C TYR A 95 -9.32 -9.13 -12.63
N LEU A 96 -8.92 -9.87 -11.58
CA LEU A 96 -8.63 -11.30 -11.66
C LEU A 96 -9.89 -12.14 -11.97
N VAL A 97 -11.03 -11.80 -11.35
CA VAL A 97 -12.30 -12.51 -11.60
C VAL A 97 -12.83 -12.16 -13.00
N LEU A 98 -12.58 -10.92 -13.46
CA LEU A 98 -12.88 -10.53 -14.83
C LEU A 98 -11.98 -11.24 -15.85
N ASP A 99 -10.71 -11.51 -15.54
CA ASP A 99 -9.83 -12.33 -16.39
C ASP A 99 -10.34 -13.76 -16.49
N GLN A 100 -10.77 -14.36 -15.37
CA GLN A 100 -11.40 -15.69 -15.36
C GLN A 100 -12.68 -15.70 -16.22
N LEU A 101 -13.52 -14.68 -16.12
CA LEU A 101 -14.71 -14.56 -16.95
C LEU A 101 -14.34 -14.40 -18.43
N LYS A 102 -13.31 -13.63 -18.75
CA LYS A 102 -12.80 -13.45 -20.11
C LYS A 102 -12.34 -14.77 -20.71
N GLU A 103 -11.56 -15.57 -19.98
CA GLU A 103 -11.11 -16.90 -20.41
C GLU A 103 -12.30 -17.84 -20.63
N ALA A 104 -13.25 -17.87 -19.70
CA ALA A 104 -14.44 -18.73 -19.81
C ALA A 104 -15.33 -18.33 -21.02
N LEU A 105 -15.45 -17.04 -21.33
CA LEU A 105 -16.15 -16.55 -22.52
C LEU A 105 -15.46 -16.99 -23.82
N GLN A 106 -14.13 -16.93 -23.87
CA GLN A 106 -13.34 -17.34 -25.04
C GLN A 106 -13.43 -18.85 -25.27
N ASN A 107 -13.38 -19.63 -24.19
CA ASN A 107 -13.45 -21.08 -24.22
C ASN A 107 -14.88 -21.63 -24.33
N LYS A 108 -15.90 -20.75 -24.31
CA LYS A 108 -17.33 -21.11 -24.28
C LYS A 108 -17.68 -22.03 -23.09
N ASP A 109 -16.97 -21.87 -21.98
CA ASP A 109 -17.21 -22.58 -20.74
C ASP A 109 -18.37 -21.93 -19.97
N ALA A 110 -19.55 -22.56 -20.02
CA ALA A 110 -20.76 -22.06 -19.38
C ALA A 110 -20.68 -22.12 -17.84
N GLU A 111 -20.01 -23.13 -17.28
CA GLU A 111 -19.88 -23.29 -15.83
C GLU A 111 -18.90 -22.24 -15.27
N GLY A 112 -17.75 -22.07 -15.91
CA GLY A 112 -16.79 -21.02 -15.56
C GLY A 112 -17.39 -19.61 -15.65
N GLN A 113 -18.20 -19.34 -16.69
CA GLN A 113 -18.93 -18.08 -16.81
C GLN A 113 -19.92 -17.87 -15.65
N ALA A 114 -20.72 -18.87 -15.31
CA ALA A 114 -21.70 -18.79 -14.23
C ALA A 114 -21.03 -18.57 -12.86
N LYS A 115 -19.92 -19.29 -12.60
CA LYS A 115 -19.13 -19.15 -11.38
C LYS A 115 -18.52 -17.76 -11.26
N ALA A 116 -17.86 -17.27 -12.30
CA ALA A 116 -17.25 -15.95 -12.28
C ALA A 116 -18.31 -14.86 -12.07
N ILE A 117 -19.46 -14.93 -12.77
CA ILE A 117 -20.57 -13.97 -12.58
C ILE A 117 -21.11 -14.00 -11.15
N ALA A 118 -21.22 -15.17 -10.51
CA ALA A 118 -21.64 -15.26 -9.11
C ALA A 118 -20.67 -14.51 -8.19
N THR A 119 -19.36 -14.75 -8.34
CA THR A 119 -18.32 -14.03 -7.58
C THR A 119 -18.34 -12.52 -7.86
N LEU A 120 -18.55 -12.08 -9.11
CA LEU A 120 -18.65 -10.65 -9.42
C LEU A 120 -19.84 -9.98 -8.70
N LYS A 121 -20.96 -10.70 -8.49
CA LYS A 121 -22.12 -10.18 -7.75
C LYS A 121 -21.80 -10.00 -6.27
N GLU A 122 -21.09 -10.94 -5.67
CA GLU A 122 -20.62 -10.84 -4.28
C GLU A 122 -19.67 -9.64 -4.12
N VAL A 123 -18.66 -9.54 -4.99
CA VAL A 123 -17.72 -8.40 -4.97
C VAL A 123 -18.43 -7.06 -5.18
N TYR A 124 -19.39 -7.00 -6.10
CA TYR A 124 -20.16 -5.77 -6.31
C TYR A 124 -20.93 -5.36 -5.04
N ALA A 125 -21.54 -6.31 -4.33
CA ALA A 125 -22.23 -6.05 -3.06
C ALA A 125 -21.26 -5.61 -1.95
N ASP A 126 -20.06 -6.18 -1.90
CA ASP A 126 -19.02 -5.80 -0.94
C ASP A 126 -18.48 -4.38 -1.20
N ILE A 127 -18.29 -4.00 -2.46
CA ILE A 127 -17.89 -2.63 -2.84
C ILE A 127 -19.00 -1.65 -2.46
N HIS A 128 -20.24 -1.92 -2.85
CA HIS A 128 -21.41 -1.05 -2.60
C HIS A 128 -22.11 -1.38 -1.29
N ASN A 129 -21.33 -1.67 -0.25
CA ASN A 129 -21.87 -1.95 1.06
C ASN A 129 -22.48 -0.70 1.71
N LYS A 130 -23.14 -0.90 2.86
CA LYS A 130 -23.84 0.17 3.58
C LYS A 130 -22.95 1.35 4.02
N ASP A 131 -21.64 1.14 4.16
CA ASP A 131 -20.66 2.11 4.67
C ASP A 131 -19.82 2.77 3.56
N TYR A 132 -20.11 2.45 2.30
CA TYR A 132 -19.48 3.07 1.14
C TYR A 132 -20.35 4.20 0.56
N ASP A 133 -19.71 5.29 0.14
CA ASP A 133 -20.33 6.35 -0.64
C ASP A 133 -19.44 6.68 -1.84
N HIS A 134 -19.96 6.38 -3.03
CA HIS A 134 -19.23 6.49 -4.28
C HIS A 134 -18.76 7.92 -4.59
N GLU A 135 -19.54 8.93 -4.20
CA GLU A 135 -19.23 10.34 -4.47
C GLU A 135 -18.24 10.91 -3.45
N VAL A 136 -18.22 10.39 -2.23
CA VAL A 136 -17.17 10.71 -1.24
C VAL A 136 -15.84 10.16 -1.72
N ASP A 137 -15.80 8.87 -2.07
CA ASP A 137 -14.57 8.21 -2.53
C ASP A 137 -14.05 8.83 -3.85
N ARG A 138 -14.94 9.20 -4.77
CA ARG A 138 -14.59 9.98 -5.98
C ARG A 138 -13.84 11.27 -5.63
N LYS A 139 -14.32 12.03 -4.64
CA LYS A 139 -13.66 13.27 -4.20
C LYS A 139 -12.30 13.01 -3.57
N VAL A 140 -12.18 11.93 -2.79
CA VAL A 140 -10.91 11.50 -2.21
C VAL A 140 -9.91 11.14 -3.32
N ALA A 141 -10.30 10.34 -4.30
CA ALA A 141 -9.45 9.96 -5.43
C ALA A 141 -8.97 11.17 -6.25
N LYS A 142 -9.84 12.17 -6.48
CA LYS A 142 -9.47 13.43 -7.16
C LYS A 142 -8.36 14.22 -6.45
N VAL A 143 -8.24 14.08 -5.13
CA VAL A 143 -7.19 14.74 -4.34
C VAL A 143 -5.95 13.87 -4.23
N LEU A 144 -6.12 12.56 -4.02
CA LEU A 144 -4.99 11.68 -3.73
C LEU A 144 -4.16 11.31 -4.97
N LEU A 145 -4.76 11.21 -6.16
CA LEU A 145 -3.99 10.91 -7.37
C LEU A 145 -2.95 11.98 -7.73
N PRO A 146 -3.29 13.29 -7.83
CA PRO A 146 -2.26 14.30 -8.09
C PRO A 146 -1.23 14.38 -6.96
N LEU A 147 -1.65 14.30 -5.70
CA LEU A 147 -0.72 14.31 -4.56
C LEU A 147 0.29 13.16 -4.63
N TYR A 148 -0.15 11.95 -4.98
CA TYR A 148 0.74 10.81 -5.14
C TYR A 148 1.81 11.07 -6.20
N ALA A 149 1.42 11.64 -7.36
CA ALA A 149 2.37 11.96 -8.43
C ALA A 149 3.42 13.00 -8.04
N GLU A 150 3.08 13.92 -7.13
CA GLU A 150 4.04 14.90 -6.60
C GLU A 150 5.04 14.29 -5.62
N MET A 151 4.66 13.19 -4.94
CA MET A 151 5.46 12.59 -3.87
C MET A 151 6.49 11.58 -4.36
N VAL A 152 6.24 10.88 -5.47
CA VAL A 152 7.05 9.73 -5.88
C VAL A 152 7.72 9.95 -7.24
N PRO A 153 8.87 9.30 -7.53
CA PRO A 153 9.47 9.35 -8.85
C PRO A 153 8.58 8.67 -9.90
N ALA A 154 8.79 9.01 -11.18
CA ALA A 154 8.02 8.45 -12.30
C ALA A 154 8.04 6.90 -12.36
N THR A 155 9.12 6.26 -11.92
CA THR A 155 9.25 4.79 -11.86
C THR A 155 8.34 4.15 -10.82
N ALA A 156 7.83 4.93 -9.87
CA ALA A 156 6.87 4.51 -8.86
C ALA A 156 5.44 4.96 -9.20
N LEU A 157 5.16 5.40 -10.44
CA LEU A 157 3.79 5.68 -10.88
C LEU A 157 3.16 4.44 -11.50
N PRO A 158 1.92 4.08 -11.12
CA PRO A 158 1.15 3.08 -11.84
C PRO A 158 1.01 3.45 -13.32
N ALA A 159 0.96 2.45 -14.21
CA ALA A 159 0.88 2.67 -15.65
C ALA A 159 -0.32 3.53 -16.11
N PHE A 160 -1.40 3.60 -15.32
CA PHE A 160 -2.54 4.45 -15.65
C PHE A 160 -2.22 5.96 -15.60
N TYR A 161 -1.13 6.41 -14.95
CA TYR A 161 -0.72 7.82 -15.01
C TYR A 161 -0.34 8.25 -16.42
N SER A 162 0.19 7.35 -17.25
CA SER A 162 0.40 7.61 -18.68
C SER A 162 -0.92 7.83 -19.43
N THR A 163 -1.98 7.12 -19.06
CA THR A 163 -3.34 7.34 -19.60
C THR A 163 -3.88 8.70 -19.18
N ILE A 164 -3.66 9.12 -17.93
CA ILE A 164 -4.05 10.46 -17.46
C ILE A 164 -3.35 11.54 -18.29
N GLU A 165 -2.05 11.40 -18.52
CA GLU A 165 -1.28 12.36 -19.29
C GLU A 165 -1.72 12.40 -20.77
N GLN A 166 -1.82 11.25 -21.42
CA GLN A 166 -2.05 11.17 -22.87
C GLN A 166 -3.50 11.38 -23.27
N ASP A 167 -4.43 10.68 -22.62
CA ASP A 167 -5.84 10.64 -23.02
C ASP A 167 -6.66 11.73 -22.32
N PHE A 168 -6.25 12.11 -21.10
CA PHE A 168 -6.91 13.14 -20.29
C PHE A 168 -6.11 14.44 -20.20
N LYS A 169 -4.95 14.55 -20.88
CA LYS A 169 -4.13 15.77 -20.94
C LYS A 169 -3.70 16.27 -19.56
N GLY A 170 -3.40 15.35 -18.65
CA GLY A 170 -3.03 15.64 -17.27
C GLY A 170 -4.23 15.95 -16.35
N ASP A 171 -5.47 15.86 -16.83
CA ASP A 171 -6.66 16.11 -16.01
C ASP A 171 -7.02 14.88 -15.16
N TYR A 172 -6.48 14.86 -13.94
CA TYR A 172 -6.79 13.85 -12.93
C TYR A 172 -8.29 13.76 -12.62
N ALA A 173 -8.99 14.90 -12.54
CA ALA A 173 -10.39 14.92 -12.18
C ALA A 173 -11.26 14.27 -13.26
N ALA A 174 -10.97 14.56 -14.53
CA ALA A 174 -11.64 13.94 -15.66
C ALA A 174 -11.37 12.43 -15.75
N TYR A 175 -10.15 11.99 -15.47
CA TYR A 175 -9.83 10.55 -15.42
C TYR A 175 -10.60 9.83 -14.30
N VAL A 176 -10.66 10.43 -13.11
CA VAL A 176 -11.43 9.88 -11.99
C VAL A 176 -12.92 9.84 -12.34
N ASP A 177 -13.49 10.91 -12.88
CA ASP A 177 -14.89 10.91 -13.31
C ASP A 177 -15.17 9.83 -14.35
N TYR A 178 -14.27 9.65 -15.33
CA TYR A 178 -14.39 8.58 -16.31
C TYR A 178 -14.42 7.19 -15.67
N CYS A 179 -13.53 6.92 -14.71
CA CYS A 179 -13.50 5.67 -13.97
C CYS A 179 -14.79 5.43 -13.16
N TYR A 180 -15.22 6.45 -12.41
CA TYR A 180 -16.38 6.39 -11.51
C TYR A 180 -17.72 6.44 -12.27
N ASP A 181 -17.77 6.94 -13.51
CA ASP A 181 -19.03 6.97 -14.27
C ASP A 181 -19.17 5.75 -15.19
N ARG A 182 -18.07 5.28 -15.79
CA ARG A 182 -18.11 4.32 -16.92
C ARG A 182 -17.77 2.90 -16.54
N SER A 183 -17.21 2.67 -15.36
CA SER A 183 -16.86 1.32 -14.91
C SER A 183 -18.08 0.39 -14.86
N ILE A 184 -17.87 -0.89 -15.15
CA ILE A 184 -18.81 -1.99 -14.92
C ILE A 184 -19.32 -1.96 -13.47
N PHE A 185 -18.43 -1.67 -12.53
CA PHE A 185 -18.71 -1.72 -11.08
C PHE A 185 -19.16 -0.38 -10.50
N SER A 186 -19.30 0.69 -11.29
CA SER A 186 -19.59 2.01 -10.70
C SER A 186 -21.00 2.14 -10.13
N ASN A 187 -21.97 1.46 -10.72
CA ASN A 187 -23.36 1.50 -10.27
C ASN A 187 -24.14 0.28 -10.76
N GLU A 188 -25.35 0.14 -10.20
CA GLU A 188 -26.21 -1.02 -10.43
C GLU A 188 -26.60 -1.16 -11.90
N ALA A 189 -26.88 -0.03 -12.57
CA ALA A 189 -27.28 -0.04 -13.96
C ALA A 189 -26.15 -0.54 -14.88
N ASN A 190 -24.92 -0.09 -14.65
CA ASN A 190 -23.74 -0.55 -15.38
C ASN A 190 -23.46 -2.03 -15.12
N PHE A 191 -23.50 -2.43 -13.85
CA PHE A 191 -23.22 -3.81 -13.45
C PHE A 191 -24.25 -4.79 -14.03
N GLN A 192 -25.55 -4.50 -13.89
CA GLN A 192 -26.61 -5.34 -14.44
C GLN A 192 -26.60 -5.39 -15.97
N LYS A 193 -26.25 -4.28 -16.63
CA LYS A 193 -26.07 -4.27 -18.09
C LYS A 193 -24.95 -5.22 -18.51
N PHE A 194 -23.84 -5.24 -17.78
CA PHE A 194 -22.73 -6.15 -18.05
C PHE A 194 -23.12 -7.61 -17.79
N VAL A 195 -23.67 -7.93 -16.61
CA VAL A 195 -24.02 -9.31 -16.22
C VAL A 195 -25.06 -9.94 -17.15
N LYS A 196 -25.98 -9.15 -17.73
CA LYS A 196 -26.95 -9.65 -18.72
C LYS A 196 -26.31 -10.09 -20.04
N LYS A 197 -25.19 -9.48 -20.43
CA LYS A 197 -24.50 -9.75 -21.69
C LYS A 197 -22.99 -9.50 -21.53
N PRO A 198 -22.28 -10.36 -20.77
CA PRO A 198 -20.86 -10.18 -20.54
C PRO A 198 -20.12 -10.35 -21.88
N SER A 199 -19.06 -9.59 -22.06
CA SER A 199 -18.22 -9.71 -23.26
C SER A 199 -16.78 -9.34 -22.94
N VAL A 200 -15.85 -10.01 -23.62
CA VAL A 200 -14.42 -9.73 -23.53
C VAL A 200 -14.13 -8.25 -23.79
N LYS A 201 -14.78 -7.66 -24.81
CA LYS A 201 -14.61 -6.25 -25.15
C LYS A 201 -15.06 -5.30 -24.05
N ALA A 202 -16.10 -5.64 -23.28
CA ALA A 202 -16.54 -4.80 -22.16
C ALA A 202 -15.54 -4.87 -21.00
N ILE A 203 -14.98 -6.05 -20.73
CA ILE A 203 -13.93 -6.26 -19.72
C ILE A 203 -12.66 -5.49 -20.09
N ASP A 204 -12.18 -5.67 -21.33
CA ASP A 204 -10.94 -5.05 -21.81
C ASP A 204 -11.00 -3.52 -21.87
N LYS A 205 -12.21 -2.95 -21.95
CA LYS A 205 -12.42 -1.50 -22.01
C LYS A 205 -12.86 -0.89 -20.68
N ASP A 206 -12.92 -1.69 -19.62
CA ASP A 206 -13.35 -1.20 -18.33
C ASP A 206 -12.26 -0.35 -17.65
N PRO A 207 -12.48 0.96 -17.41
CA PRO A 207 -11.42 1.83 -16.92
C PRO A 207 -10.98 1.49 -15.50
N MET A 208 -11.90 1.08 -14.63
CA MET A 208 -11.56 0.74 -13.25
C MET A 208 -10.82 -0.61 -13.18
N THR A 209 -11.05 -1.53 -14.13
CA THR A 209 -10.28 -2.76 -14.28
C THR A 209 -8.84 -2.47 -14.71
N ALA A 210 -8.64 -1.54 -15.65
CA ALA A 210 -7.29 -1.09 -16.03
C ALA A 210 -6.57 -0.42 -14.85
N PHE A 211 -7.25 0.46 -14.12
CA PHE A 211 -6.74 1.09 -12.90
C PHE A 211 -6.34 0.04 -11.85
N ALA A 212 -7.25 -0.89 -11.53
CA ALA A 212 -7.01 -1.92 -10.51
C ALA A 212 -5.85 -2.85 -10.89
N ARG A 213 -5.71 -3.22 -12.17
CA ARG A 213 -4.60 -4.03 -12.65
C ARG A 213 -3.26 -3.31 -12.50
N ALA A 214 -3.16 -2.09 -13.00
CA ALA A 214 -1.93 -1.29 -12.91
C ALA A 214 -1.55 -1.00 -11.46
N LYS A 215 -2.54 -0.76 -10.59
CA LYS A 215 -2.36 -0.63 -9.14
C LYS A 215 -1.71 -1.88 -8.53
N HIS A 216 -2.28 -3.07 -8.78
CA HIS A 216 -1.74 -4.31 -8.21
C HIS A 216 -0.38 -4.70 -8.78
N GLU A 217 -0.13 -4.42 -10.06
CA GLU A 217 1.17 -4.69 -10.68
C GLU A 217 2.28 -3.84 -10.04
N LEU A 218 2.04 -2.55 -9.85
CA LEU A 218 3.00 -1.70 -9.13
C LEU A 218 3.16 -2.13 -7.67
N MET A 219 2.07 -2.50 -6.98
CA MET A 219 2.15 -3.01 -5.60
C MET A 219 3.09 -4.21 -5.51
N ARG A 220 2.97 -5.15 -6.44
CA ARG A 220 3.80 -6.35 -6.51
C ARG A 220 5.26 -5.98 -6.81
N GLN A 221 5.49 -5.07 -7.76
CA GLN A 221 6.83 -4.58 -8.09
C GLN A 221 7.50 -3.95 -6.87
N LEU A 222 6.89 -2.91 -6.27
CA LEU A 222 7.43 -2.20 -5.11
C LEU A 222 7.65 -3.13 -3.92
N GLY A 223 6.69 -4.04 -3.66
CA GLY A 223 6.82 -5.03 -2.60
C GLY A 223 7.99 -6.00 -2.82
N THR A 224 8.21 -6.44 -4.06
CA THR A 224 9.32 -7.33 -4.43
C THR A 224 10.67 -6.61 -4.27
N GLU A 225 10.77 -5.38 -4.78
CA GLU A 225 11.98 -4.56 -4.68
C GLU A 225 12.32 -4.25 -3.21
N LEU A 226 11.32 -3.88 -2.41
CA LEU A 226 11.50 -3.62 -0.97
C LEU A 226 11.96 -4.88 -0.24
N ALA A 227 11.32 -6.02 -0.48
CA ALA A 227 11.71 -7.29 0.15
C ALA A 227 13.15 -7.68 -0.20
N ALA A 228 13.55 -7.55 -1.47
CA ALA A 228 14.91 -7.81 -1.91
C ALA A 228 15.92 -6.82 -1.30
N SER A 229 15.53 -5.56 -1.08
CA SER A 229 16.40 -4.56 -0.43
C SER A 229 16.63 -4.83 1.06
N MET A 230 15.71 -5.54 1.70
CA MET A 230 15.71 -5.91 3.11
C MET A 230 16.30 -7.30 3.39
N GLU A 231 16.75 -8.01 2.35
CA GLU A 231 17.32 -9.36 2.50
C GLU A 231 18.52 -9.33 3.46
N GLY A 232 18.50 -10.22 4.45
CA GLY A 232 19.56 -10.33 5.47
C GLY A 232 19.45 -9.33 6.64
N MET A 233 18.54 -8.34 6.59
CA MET A 233 18.36 -7.37 7.67
C MET A 233 18.02 -8.01 9.02
N GLU A 234 17.21 -9.08 9.03
CA GLU A 234 16.90 -9.85 10.25
C GLU A 234 18.16 -10.44 10.90
N ARG A 235 19.09 -10.95 10.08
CA ARG A 235 20.35 -11.51 10.59
C ARG A 235 21.24 -10.43 11.19
N LEU A 236 21.33 -9.27 10.53
CA LEU A 236 22.07 -8.12 11.06
C LEU A 236 21.47 -7.65 12.38
N HIS A 237 20.15 -7.50 12.44
CA HIS A 237 19.44 -7.12 13.65
C HIS A 237 19.70 -8.12 14.80
N LYS A 238 19.64 -9.43 14.51
CA LYS A 238 19.97 -10.48 15.50
C LYS A 238 21.40 -10.36 16.02
N THR A 239 22.37 -10.09 15.16
CA THR A 239 23.77 -9.89 15.56
C THR A 239 23.91 -8.66 16.46
N TYR A 240 23.25 -7.56 16.11
CA TYR A 240 23.28 -6.32 16.91
C TYR A 240 22.65 -6.53 18.30
N VAL A 241 21.45 -7.13 18.35
CA VAL A 241 20.75 -7.43 19.61
C VAL A 241 21.57 -8.39 20.48
N ARG A 242 22.20 -9.42 19.90
CA ARG A 242 23.09 -10.31 20.65
C ARG A 242 24.25 -9.54 21.29
N GLY A 243 24.92 -8.66 20.55
CA GLY A 243 26.00 -7.85 21.11
C GLY A 243 25.53 -6.86 22.18
N LEU A 244 24.30 -6.32 22.08
CA LEU A 244 23.71 -5.52 23.15
C LEU A 244 23.49 -6.35 24.43
N CYS A 245 22.96 -7.56 24.30
CA CYS A 245 22.79 -8.48 25.43
C CYS A 245 24.14 -8.78 26.11
N ASP A 246 25.18 -9.08 25.32
CA ASP A 246 26.52 -9.36 25.84
C ASP A 246 27.13 -8.12 26.52
N MET A 247 26.93 -6.93 25.94
CA MET A 247 27.40 -5.66 26.51
C MET A 247 26.73 -5.32 27.85
N TYR A 248 25.47 -5.71 28.05
CA TYR A 248 24.72 -5.46 29.28
C TYR A 248 24.89 -6.56 30.34
N ALA A 249 25.51 -7.69 30.01
CA ALA A 249 25.71 -8.78 30.94
C ALA A 249 26.49 -8.34 32.21
N PRO A 250 26.14 -8.87 33.40
CA PRO A 250 25.13 -9.92 33.64
C PRO A 250 23.69 -9.39 33.82
N GLU A 251 23.44 -8.08 33.67
CA GLU A 251 22.11 -7.49 33.88
C GLU A 251 21.34 -7.38 32.55
N PRO A 252 20.40 -8.30 32.25
CA PRO A 252 19.67 -8.29 31.00
C PRO A 252 18.73 -7.08 30.90
N LYS A 253 18.48 -6.62 29.66
CA LYS A 253 17.43 -5.63 29.36
C LYS A 253 16.16 -6.33 28.87
N ALA A 254 15.01 -5.71 29.13
CA ALA A 254 13.73 -6.24 28.67
C ALA A 254 13.70 -6.31 27.13
N PRO A 255 13.18 -7.41 26.53
CA PRO A 255 13.04 -7.52 25.09
C PRO A 255 11.91 -6.62 24.56
N ASP A 256 11.90 -6.40 23.24
CA ASP A 256 10.80 -5.72 22.56
C ASP A 256 9.49 -6.52 22.66
N ALA A 257 8.36 -5.81 22.70
CA ALA A 257 7.02 -6.42 22.72
C ALA A 257 6.69 -7.09 21.37
N ASN A 258 5.98 -8.23 21.40
CA ASN A 258 5.79 -9.11 20.23
C ASN A 258 4.40 -9.80 20.14
N PHE A 259 3.32 -9.07 20.45
CA PHE A 259 1.94 -9.58 20.41
C PHE A 259 1.43 -9.94 19.01
#